data_AF-A0A1W9I793-F1
#
_entry.id   AF-A0A1W9I793-F1
#
_cell.length_a   1.000
_cell.length_b   1.000
_cell.length_c   1.000
_cell.angle_alpha   90.00
_cell.angle_beta   90.00
_cell.angle_gamma   90.00
#
_symmetry.space_group_name_H-M   'P 1'
#
loop_
_entity.id
_entity.type
_entity.pdbx_description
1 polymer ?
#
loop_
_entity_poly.entity_id
_entity_poly.type
_entity_poly.pdbx_seq_one_letter_code
_entity_poly.pdbx_strand_id
1 'polypeptide(L)'
;MSRQVICPHCRKGGAFRSRPQSPHEYIASWIWIVPFQCQFCSHRFLACRLGKESSDRLIDRREHLRIPVRLCLSFSGGKMRGEGTVMDLSLGGCIIKSETNVHVDDIFYLEIAVAEDEPPIEVAAMVRSISARGIAFKFLRKAQENKRLLSFIQSHAGSTSSVLSHAVELTGTVPLAQGRGTSGK
;
A
#
# COMPACT_ATOMS: atom_id res chain seq x y z
N MET A 1 8.71 -17.70 14.65
CA MET A 1 8.40 -16.50 15.47
C MET A 1 9.23 -15.34 14.94
N SER A 2 8.68 -14.56 14.01
CA SER A 2 9.33 -13.42 13.38
C SER A 2 9.57 -12.31 14.41
N ARG A 3 10.83 -12.08 14.79
CA ARG A 3 11.22 -10.99 15.71
C ARG A 3 11.08 -9.66 14.98
N GLN A 4 10.00 -8.93 15.27
CA GLN A 4 9.81 -7.56 14.79
C GLN A 4 10.84 -6.65 15.47
N VAL A 5 11.50 -5.79 14.69
CA VAL A 5 12.45 -4.81 15.23
C VAL A 5 11.65 -3.68 15.90
N ILE A 6 11.84 -3.55 17.22
CA ILE A 6 11.16 -2.55 18.05
C ILE A 6 12.03 -1.30 18.13
N CYS A 7 11.43 -0.13 17.93
CA CYS A 7 12.16 1.13 18.09
C CYS A 7 12.54 1.36 19.57
N PRO A 8 13.81 1.66 19.90
CA PRO A 8 14.22 1.91 21.28
C PRO A 8 13.58 3.17 21.87
N HIS A 9 13.26 4.15 21.02
CA HIS A 9 12.71 5.44 21.46
C HIS A 9 11.21 5.38 21.73
N CYS A 10 10.41 4.84 20.81
CA CYS A 10 8.95 4.85 20.93
C CYS A 10 8.34 3.48 21.26
N ARG A 11 9.14 2.41 21.36
CA ARG A 11 8.72 1.02 21.62
C ARG A 11 7.63 0.47 20.69
N LYS A 12 7.38 1.12 19.54
CA LYS A 12 6.45 0.64 18.52
C LYS A 12 7.14 -0.31 17.55
N GLY A 13 6.41 -1.35 17.14
CA GLY A 13 6.79 -2.23 16.02
C GLY A 13 6.55 -1.50 14.69
N GLY A 14 7.54 -1.51 13.80
CA GLY A 14 7.49 -0.75 12.54
C GLY A 14 8.78 -0.01 12.21
N ALA A 15 9.93 -0.62 12.46
CA ALA A 15 11.20 -0.06 12.01
C ALA A 15 11.55 -0.64 10.62
N PHE A 16 11.91 0.22 9.67
CA PHE A 16 12.36 -0.17 8.33
C PHE A 16 13.85 -0.06 8.19
N ARG A 17 14.46 -0.87 7.33
CA ARG A 17 15.87 -0.72 7.01
C ARG A 17 16.08 0.56 6.19
N SER A 18 16.99 1.41 6.64
CA SER A 18 17.38 2.63 5.92
C SER A 18 18.70 2.41 5.16
N ARG A 19 19.03 3.31 4.22
CA ARG A 19 20.32 3.25 3.54
C ARG A 19 21.45 3.67 4.51
N PRO A 20 22.63 3.02 4.45
CA PRO A 20 23.80 3.52 5.13
C PRO A 20 24.14 4.93 4.63
N GLN A 21 24.12 5.91 5.53
CA GLN A 21 24.45 7.30 5.20
C GLN A 21 25.80 7.75 5.76
N SER A 22 26.32 7.06 6.78
CA SER A 22 27.61 7.38 7.40
C SER A 22 28.67 6.30 7.16
N PRO A 23 29.97 6.66 7.14
CA PRO A 23 31.07 5.68 7.01
C PRO A 23 31.03 4.60 8.10
N HIS A 24 30.63 4.97 9.33
CA HIS A 24 30.50 4.03 10.44
C HIS A 24 29.38 3.00 10.21
N GLU A 25 28.33 3.33 9.48
CA GLU A 25 27.28 2.35 9.11
C GLU A 25 27.72 1.37 8.03
N TYR A 26 28.58 1.81 7.11
CA TYR A 26 29.19 0.90 6.14
C TYR A 26 30.11 -0.11 6.83
N ILE A 27 30.90 0.36 7.80
CA ILE A 27 31.77 -0.51 8.62
C ILE A 27 30.92 -1.42 9.51
N ALA A 28 29.88 -0.91 10.16
CA ALA A 28 28.98 -1.70 11.00
C ALA A 28 28.23 -2.79 10.21
N SER A 29 27.99 -2.57 8.91
CA SER A 29 27.39 -3.57 8.02
C SER A 29 28.26 -4.83 7.87
N TRP A 30 29.56 -4.75 8.12
CA TRP A 30 30.45 -5.92 8.11
C TRP A 30 30.20 -6.84 9.31
N ILE A 31 29.61 -6.34 10.39
CA ILE A 31 29.34 -7.08 11.63
C ILE A 31 27.83 -7.36 11.79
N TRP A 32 27.09 -7.49 10.67
CA TRP A 32 25.64 -7.74 10.65
C TRP A 32 24.77 -6.67 11.33
N ILE A 33 25.30 -5.49 11.61
CA ILE A 33 24.56 -4.36 12.17
C ILE A 33 24.14 -3.43 11.03
N VAL A 34 22.84 -3.18 10.89
CA VAL A 34 22.32 -2.33 9.81
C VAL A 34 21.42 -1.22 10.38
N PRO A 35 21.34 -0.06 9.72
CA PRO A 35 20.52 1.03 10.20
C PRO A 35 19.04 0.80 9.91
N PHE A 36 18.23 1.03 10.93
CA PHE A 36 16.77 1.05 10.88
C PHE A 36 16.24 2.46 11.17
N GLN A 37 15.14 2.83 10.55
CA GLN A 37 14.41 4.06 10.78
C GLN A 37 12.99 3.72 11.27
N CYS A 38 12.60 4.29 12.40
CA CYS A 38 11.26 4.16 12.93
C CYS A 38 10.27 5.00 12.13
N GLN A 39 9.12 4.45 11.78
CA GLN A 39 8.07 5.16 11.03
C GLN A 39 7.28 6.17 11.86
N PHE A 40 7.22 5.98 13.18
CA PHE A 40 6.39 6.80 14.07
C PHE A 40 7.11 8.02 14.63
N CYS A 41 8.40 7.86 14.94
CA CYS A 41 9.21 8.94 15.51
C CYS A 41 10.37 9.36 14.61
N SER A 42 10.53 8.76 13.43
CA SER A 42 11.65 8.99 12.50
C SER A 42 13.04 8.73 13.11
N HIS A 43 13.10 8.17 14.33
CA HIS A 43 14.33 7.90 15.03
C HIS A 43 15.10 6.78 14.34
N ARG A 44 16.38 7.03 14.10
CA ARG A 44 17.26 6.11 13.38
C ARG A 44 18.18 5.42 14.36
N PHE A 45 18.23 4.10 14.30
CA PHE A 45 19.01 3.28 15.23
C PHE A 45 19.62 2.09 14.51
N LEU A 46 20.69 1.53 15.08
CA LEU A 46 21.36 0.36 14.56
C LEU A 46 20.82 -0.88 15.28
N ALA A 47 20.53 -1.95 14.53
CA ALA A 47 20.14 -3.23 15.12
C ALA A 47 20.82 -4.40 14.38
N CYS A 48 21.15 -5.45 15.14
CA CYS A 48 21.79 -6.65 14.62
C CYS A 48 20.81 -7.53 13.84
N ARG A 49 21.26 -8.07 12.71
CA ARG A 49 20.57 -9.11 11.95
C ARG A 49 20.79 -10.48 12.61
N LEU A 50 20.18 -10.73 13.76
CA LEU A 50 20.12 -12.10 14.32
C LEU A 50 18.80 -12.77 13.88
N GLY A 51 18.85 -13.48 12.76
CA GLY A 51 17.73 -14.31 12.33
C GLY A 51 17.87 -14.84 10.90
N LYS A 52 17.97 -16.17 10.79
CA LYS A 52 17.81 -16.93 9.55
C LYS A 52 16.31 -16.95 9.23
N GLU A 53 15.87 -16.12 8.30
CA GLU A 53 14.54 -16.27 7.70
C GLU A 53 14.69 -16.28 6.19
N SER A 54 14.50 -17.49 5.64
CA SER A 54 14.40 -17.83 4.24
C SER A 54 13.14 -17.22 3.65
N SER A 55 13.15 -15.91 3.48
CA SER A 55 12.27 -15.25 2.54
C SER A 55 13.12 -14.24 1.81
N ASP A 56 13.13 -14.39 0.49
CA ASP A 56 13.74 -13.52 -0.50
C ASP A 56 13.07 -12.13 -0.51
N ARG A 57 12.87 -11.51 0.66
CA ARG A 57 12.59 -10.09 0.82
C ARG A 57 13.93 -9.38 0.70
N LEU A 58 14.37 -9.33 -0.55
CA LEU A 58 15.08 -8.23 -1.20
C LEU A 58 15.17 -7.03 -0.28
N ILE A 59 16.41 -6.56 -0.05
CA ILE A 59 16.76 -5.24 0.48
C ILE A 59 15.56 -4.30 0.35
N ASP A 60 14.82 -4.10 1.45
CA ASP A 60 13.60 -3.30 1.39
C ASP A 60 14.02 -1.84 1.22
N ARG A 61 14.17 -1.41 -0.04
CA ARG A 61 14.53 -0.04 -0.43
C ARG A 61 13.38 0.95 -0.19
N ARG A 62 12.31 0.54 0.50
CA ARG A 62 11.07 1.30 0.61
C ARG A 62 11.17 2.28 1.76
N GLU A 63 11.00 3.55 1.42
CA GLU A 63 11.05 4.68 2.37
C GLU A 63 9.71 4.85 3.11
N HIS A 64 8.64 4.19 2.68
CA HIS A 64 7.28 4.35 3.22
C HIS A 64 6.58 3.01 3.47
N LEU A 65 5.81 2.96 4.56
CA LEU A 65 4.94 1.83 4.88
C LEU A 65 3.86 1.66 3.85
N ARG A 66 3.70 0.41 3.39
CA ARG A 66 2.58 0.00 2.55
C ARG A 66 1.56 -0.71 3.41
N ILE A 67 0.35 -0.14 3.43
CA ILE A 67 -0.81 -0.79 4.00
C ILE A 67 -1.58 -1.51 2.87
N PRO A 68 -1.97 -2.78 3.07
CA PRO A 68 -2.88 -3.44 2.15
C PRO A 68 -4.26 -2.81 2.30
N VAL A 69 -4.85 -2.38 1.20
CA VAL A 69 -6.17 -1.75 1.17
C VAL A 69 -6.98 -2.24 -0.03
N ARG A 70 -8.28 -1.97 -0.03
CA ARG A 70 -9.16 -2.16 -1.20
C ARG A 70 -10.00 -0.92 -1.37
N LEU A 71 -9.44 0.08 -2.05
CA LEU A 71 -10.10 1.36 -2.28
C LEU A 71 -10.41 1.52 -3.75
N CYS A 72 -11.57 2.06 -4.07
CA CYS A 72 -11.88 2.49 -5.43
C CYS A 72 -11.05 3.72 -5.78
N LEU A 73 -10.58 3.76 -7.02
CA LEU A 73 -9.78 4.86 -7.53
C LEU A 73 -10.17 5.15 -8.98
N SER A 74 -10.35 6.42 -9.29
CA SER A 74 -10.36 6.96 -10.65
C SER A 74 -9.02 7.63 -10.93
N PHE A 75 -8.57 7.59 -12.18
CA PHE A 75 -7.40 8.32 -12.62
C PHE A 75 -7.61 8.95 -13.98
N SER A 76 -7.00 10.12 -14.18
CA SER A 76 -7.10 10.91 -15.41
C SER A 76 -5.76 11.54 -15.77
N GLY A 77 -5.44 11.56 -17.06
CA GLY A 77 -4.18 12.08 -17.57
C GLY A 77 -4.25 12.31 -19.08
N GLY A 78 -4.09 13.57 -19.49
CA GLY A 78 -4.23 13.95 -20.90
C GLY A 78 -5.61 13.59 -21.45
N LYS A 79 -5.66 12.65 -22.41
CA LYS A 79 -6.90 12.13 -23.03
C LYS A 79 -7.34 10.77 -22.46
N MET A 80 -6.61 10.23 -21.50
CA MET A 80 -6.91 8.92 -20.90
C MET A 80 -7.59 9.10 -19.55
N ARG A 81 -8.65 8.32 -19.33
CA ARG A 81 -9.32 8.17 -18.04
C ARG A 81 -9.49 6.67 -17.78
N GLY A 82 -9.29 6.26 -16.54
CA GLY A 82 -9.44 4.88 -16.12
C GLY A 82 -9.93 4.79 -14.69
N GLU A 83 -10.40 3.61 -14.34
CA GLU A 83 -10.84 3.25 -13.00
C GLU A 83 -10.07 2.01 -12.54
N GLY A 84 -9.94 1.84 -11.23
CA GLY A 84 -9.23 0.71 -10.68
C GLY A 84 -9.42 0.55 -9.17
N THR A 85 -8.86 -0.52 -8.64
CA THR A 85 -8.85 -0.79 -7.21
C THR A 85 -7.43 -0.71 -6.68
N VAL A 86 -7.21 0.15 -5.68
CA VAL A 86 -5.96 0.24 -4.93
C VAL A 86 -5.82 -1.03 -4.09
N MET A 87 -4.71 -1.75 -4.27
CA MET A 87 -4.37 -2.98 -3.55
C MET A 87 -3.40 -2.72 -2.40
N ASP A 88 -2.44 -1.82 -2.63
CA ASP A 88 -1.47 -1.37 -1.63
C ASP A 88 -1.37 0.15 -1.69
N LEU A 89 -1.29 0.80 -0.53
CA LEU A 89 -1.13 2.25 -0.41
C LEU A 89 0.01 2.62 0.53
N SER A 90 0.80 3.62 0.16
CA SER A 90 1.85 4.22 0.97
C SER A 90 1.95 5.71 0.70
N LEU A 91 2.73 6.43 1.52
CA LEU A 91 3.01 7.85 1.30
C LEU A 91 3.80 8.13 0.02
N GLY A 92 4.55 7.15 -0.48
CA GLY A 92 5.34 7.27 -1.70
C GLY A 92 4.63 6.80 -2.97
N GLY A 93 3.45 6.20 -2.86
CA GLY A 93 2.78 5.59 -4.01
C GLY A 93 1.79 4.47 -3.66
N CYS A 94 1.17 3.92 -4.69
CA CYS A 94 0.20 2.83 -4.58
C CYS A 94 0.37 1.78 -5.70
N ILE A 95 -0.24 0.62 -5.53
CA ILE A 95 -0.42 -0.38 -6.59
C ILE A 95 -1.91 -0.51 -6.86
N ILE A 96 -2.31 -0.45 -8.12
CA ILE A 96 -3.71 -0.57 -8.52
C ILE A 96 -3.91 -1.77 -9.47
N LYS A 97 -5.10 -2.34 -9.44
CA LYS A 97 -5.61 -3.20 -10.52
C LYS A 97 -6.53 -2.37 -11.41
N SER A 98 -6.25 -2.36 -12.71
CA SER A 98 -7.06 -1.74 -13.75
C SER A 98 -6.78 -2.46 -15.07
N GLU A 99 -7.76 -2.48 -15.96
CA GLU A 99 -7.62 -2.99 -17.34
C GLU A 99 -7.15 -1.91 -18.31
N THR A 100 -7.04 -0.66 -17.85
CA THR A 100 -6.63 0.48 -18.66
C THR A 100 -5.18 0.33 -19.11
N ASN A 101 -4.94 0.53 -20.40
CA ASN A 101 -3.59 0.54 -20.95
C ASN A 101 -2.88 1.86 -20.61
N VAL A 102 -1.74 1.79 -19.93
CA VAL A 102 -0.91 2.92 -19.51
C VAL A 102 0.55 2.61 -19.83
N HIS A 103 1.39 3.63 -19.92
CA HIS A 103 2.83 3.46 -20.14
C HIS A 103 3.63 3.87 -18.90
N VAL A 104 4.84 3.32 -18.78
CA VAL A 104 5.78 3.74 -17.73
C VAL A 104 6.17 5.20 -17.96
N ASP A 105 6.33 5.93 -16.86
CA ASP A 105 6.61 7.37 -16.80
C ASP A 105 5.43 8.30 -17.19
N ASP A 106 4.27 7.75 -17.55
CA ASP A 106 3.04 8.54 -17.70
C ASP A 106 2.62 9.16 -16.36
N ILE A 107 2.13 10.39 -16.41
CA ILE A 107 1.65 11.13 -15.22
C ILE A 107 0.13 11.22 -15.24
N PHE A 108 -0.48 10.85 -14.12
CA PHE A 108 -1.92 10.85 -13.90
C PHE A 108 -2.28 11.58 -12.61
N TYR A 109 -3.46 12.19 -12.59
CA TYR A 109 -4.16 12.61 -11.38
C TYR A 109 -5.01 11.45 -10.90
N LEU A 110 -4.75 10.99 -9.68
CA LEU A 110 -5.49 9.93 -9.02
C LEU A 110 -6.48 10.54 -8.04
N GLU A 111 -7.67 9.98 -7.99
CA GLU A 111 -8.73 10.27 -7.01
C GLU A 111 -8.98 8.98 -6.23
N ILE A 112 -8.57 8.94 -4.97
CA ILE A 112 -8.68 7.75 -4.12
C ILE A 112 -9.85 7.92 -3.16
N ALA A 113 -10.89 7.09 -3.29
CA ALA A 113 -12.03 7.10 -2.36
C ALA A 113 -11.65 6.40 -1.05
N VAL A 114 -11.51 7.18 0.04
CA VAL A 114 -11.11 6.67 1.36
C VAL A 114 -12.28 6.36 2.30
N ALA A 115 -13.41 7.05 2.12
CA ALA A 115 -14.68 6.82 2.80
C ALA A 115 -15.81 7.33 1.90
N GLU A 116 -17.01 6.76 2.03
CA GLU A 116 -18.16 7.09 1.16
C GLU A 116 -18.62 8.54 1.33
N ASP A 117 -18.58 9.07 2.56
CA ASP A 117 -19.04 10.43 2.88
C ASP A 117 -17.93 11.49 2.81
N GLU A 118 -16.70 11.09 2.47
CA GLU A 118 -15.58 12.02 2.36
C GLU A 118 -15.17 12.26 0.90
N PRO A 119 -14.76 13.50 0.55
CA PRO A 119 -14.26 13.77 -0.79
C PRO A 119 -13.01 12.92 -1.09
N PRO A 120 -12.83 12.39 -2.31
CA PRO A 120 -11.66 11.60 -2.67
C PRO A 120 -10.34 12.32 -2.39
N ILE A 121 -9.28 11.55 -2.14
CA ILE A 121 -7.93 12.10 -2.01
C ILE A 121 -7.35 12.27 -3.42
N GLU A 122 -7.10 13.51 -3.81
CA GLU A 122 -6.46 13.85 -5.07
C GLU A 122 -4.93 13.86 -4.94
N VAL A 123 -4.26 13.05 -5.77
CA VAL A 123 -2.80 12.98 -5.82
C VAL A 123 -2.29 12.85 -7.24
N ALA A 124 -1.28 13.66 -7.61
CA ALA A 124 -0.56 13.46 -8.86
C ALA A 124 0.48 12.35 -8.69
N ALA A 125 0.51 11.42 -9.65
CA ALA A 125 1.35 10.24 -9.60
C ALA A 125 1.89 9.88 -10.99
N MET A 126 3.05 9.23 -11.01
CA MET A 126 3.70 8.73 -12.21
C MET A 126 3.70 7.20 -12.23
N VAL A 127 3.44 6.58 -13.38
CA VAL A 127 3.53 5.14 -13.55
C VAL A 127 4.99 4.71 -13.40
N ARG A 128 5.29 3.89 -12.39
CA ARG A 128 6.64 3.42 -12.09
C ARG A 128 6.97 2.08 -12.72
N SER A 129 5.99 1.20 -12.84
CA SER A 129 6.11 -0.14 -13.43
C SER A 129 4.74 -0.77 -13.64
N ILE A 130 4.66 -1.67 -14.62
CA ILE A 130 3.46 -2.47 -14.92
C ILE A 130 3.84 -3.94 -14.80
N SER A 131 3.01 -4.74 -14.14
CA SER A 131 3.29 -6.16 -13.88
C SER A 131 2.00 -6.96 -13.74
N ALA A 132 2.10 -8.29 -13.62
CA ALA A 132 0.95 -9.15 -13.32
C ALA A 132 0.23 -8.79 -12.01
N ARG A 133 0.90 -8.09 -11.09
CA ARG A 133 0.28 -7.61 -9.83
C ARG A 133 -0.62 -6.39 -10.05
N GLY A 134 -0.41 -5.65 -11.15
CA GLY A 134 -1.07 -4.40 -11.46
C GLY A 134 -0.08 -3.28 -11.81
N ILE A 135 -0.61 -2.06 -11.85
CA ILE A 135 0.08 -0.82 -12.19
C ILE A 135 0.60 -0.19 -10.89
N ALA A 136 1.90 0.05 -10.80
CA ALA A 136 2.51 0.72 -9.66
C ALA A 136 2.66 2.21 -9.94
N PHE A 137 2.04 3.04 -9.11
CA PHE A 137 2.15 4.49 -9.14
C PHE A 137 3.14 4.99 -8.08
N LYS A 138 3.97 5.95 -8.45
CA LYS A 138 4.80 6.74 -7.54
C LYS A 138 4.19 8.13 -7.39
N PHE A 139 3.93 8.53 -6.15
CA PHE A 139 3.39 9.86 -5.87
C PHE A 139 4.45 10.93 -6.10
N LEU A 140 4.02 12.07 -6.67
CA LEU A 140 4.85 13.26 -6.76
C LEU A 140 4.94 13.94 -5.39
N ARG A 141 5.98 14.75 -5.15
CA ARG A 141 6.27 15.32 -3.81
C ARG A 141 5.07 16.00 -3.16
N LYS A 142 4.31 16.78 -3.93
CA LYS A 142 3.10 17.48 -3.46
C LYS A 142 2.04 16.54 -2.86
N ALA A 143 1.95 15.30 -3.36
CA ALA A 143 1.02 14.30 -2.83
C ALA A 143 1.50 13.68 -1.51
N GLN A 144 2.82 13.58 -1.29
CA GLN A 144 3.38 13.07 -0.03
C GLN A 144 3.12 14.01 1.15
N GLU A 145 2.88 15.29 0.87
CA GLU A 145 2.56 16.33 1.86
C GLU A 145 1.05 16.39 2.18
N ASN A 146 0.22 15.54 1.56
CA ASN A 146 -1.22 15.53 1.78
C ASN A 146 -1.57 14.98 3.18
N LYS A 147 -2.08 15.86 4.05
CA LYS A 147 -2.46 15.54 5.44
C LYS A 147 -3.52 14.43 5.55
N ARG A 148 -4.47 14.37 4.61
CA ARG A 148 -5.55 13.36 4.61
C ARG A 148 -5.01 11.97 4.25
N LEU A 149 -4.07 11.91 3.30
CA LEU A 149 -3.38 10.67 2.96
C LEU A 149 -2.53 10.18 4.15
N LEU A 150 -1.82 11.09 4.80
CA LEU A 150 -1.03 10.81 6.00
C LEU A 150 -1.89 10.25 7.13
N SER A 151 -3.00 10.90 7.46
CA SER A 151 -3.91 10.45 8.53
C SER A 151 -4.55 9.10 8.20
N PHE A 152 -4.95 8.89 6.95
CA PHE A 152 -5.52 7.61 6.51
C PHE A 152 -4.53 6.46 6.63
N ILE A 153 -3.28 6.66 6.18
CA ILE A 153 -2.26 5.62 6.29
C ILE A 153 -1.93 5.32 7.74
N GLN A 154 -1.85 6.34 8.60
CA GLN A 154 -1.56 6.17 10.02
C GLN A 154 -2.67 5.42 10.76
N SER A 155 -3.95 5.70 10.45
CA SER A 155 -5.08 4.98 11.07
C SER A 155 -5.14 3.52 10.67
N HIS A 156 -4.75 3.18 9.43
CA HIS A 156 -4.78 1.81 8.91
C HIS A 156 -3.48 1.03 9.13
N ALA A 157 -2.37 1.71 9.47
CA ALA A 157 -1.08 1.09 9.78
C ALA A 157 -1.13 0.16 11.01
N GLY A 158 -2.07 0.37 11.93
CA GLY A 158 -2.29 -0.47 13.11
C GLY A 158 -3.27 -1.62 12.91
N SER A 159 -4.02 -1.63 11.80
CA SER A 159 -5.15 -2.55 11.57
C SER A 159 -4.81 -3.74 10.67
N THR A 160 -3.56 -4.20 10.65
CA THR A 160 -3.12 -5.34 9.84
C THR A 160 -3.67 -6.70 10.32
N SER A 161 -4.87 -6.74 10.91
CA SER A 161 -5.53 -7.98 11.34
C SER A 161 -7.05 -8.04 11.13
N SER A 162 -7.79 -6.98 10.76
CA SER A 162 -9.26 -7.03 10.84
C SER A 162 -10.06 -6.81 9.55
N VAL A 163 -9.47 -6.36 8.43
CA VAL A 163 -10.29 -5.96 7.26
C VAL A 163 -10.65 -7.13 6.32
N LEU A 164 -10.29 -8.37 6.66
CA LEU A 164 -10.76 -9.54 5.90
C LEU A 164 -12.20 -9.96 6.21
N SER A 165 -12.89 -9.38 7.19
CA SER A 165 -14.19 -9.91 7.64
C SER A 165 -15.43 -9.29 6.99
N HIS A 166 -15.35 -8.23 6.18
CA HIS A 166 -16.56 -7.50 5.73
C HIS A 166 -16.84 -7.51 4.22
N ALA A 167 -16.14 -8.33 3.42
CA ALA A 167 -16.40 -8.44 1.98
C ALA A 167 -16.82 -9.85 1.53
N VAL A 168 -17.49 -10.61 2.41
CA VAL A 168 -18.25 -11.81 2.03
C VAL A 168 -19.67 -11.63 2.54
N GLU A 169 -20.42 -10.77 1.87
CA GLU A 169 -21.89 -10.82 1.87
C GLU A 169 -22.34 -9.92 0.73
N LEU A 170 -22.39 -10.46 -0.49
CA LEU A 170 -23.21 -10.00 -1.60
C LEU A 170 -23.06 -11.03 -2.74
N THR A 171 -23.57 -12.25 -2.52
CA THR A 171 -24.07 -13.08 -3.63
C THR A 171 -25.56 -13.18 -3.42
N GLY A 172 -26.26 -12.29 -4.15
CA GLY A 172 -27.69 -12.14 -4.10
C GLY A 172 -28.43 -13.41 -4.54
N THR A 173 -29.50 -13.66 -3.81
CA THR A 173 -30.66 -14.43 -4.24
C THR A 173 -31.19 -13.91 -5.56
N VAL A 174 -31.20 -14.76 -6.59
CA VAL A 174 -31.95 -14.53 -7.84
C VAL A 174 -33.33 -15.18 -7.68
N PRO A 175 -34.45 -14.43 -7.73
CA PRO A 175 -35.76 -15.04 -7.88
C PRO A 175 -36.02 -15.25 -9.38
N LEU A 176 -36.15 -16.51 -9.80
CA LEU A 176 -36.67 -16.84 -11.13
C LEU A 176 -38.17 -17.15 -10.99
N ALA A 177 -39.00 -16.14 -11.26
CA ALA A 177 -40.41 -16.32 -11.54
C ALA A 177 -40.57 -16.62 -13.05
N GLN A 178 -41.26 -17.71 -13.38
CA GLN A 178 -42.19 -17.81 -14.52
C GLN A 178 -42.96 -19.13 -14.46
N GLY A 179 -44.29 -19.04 -14.60
CA GLY A 179 -45.24 -20.14 -14.42
C GLY A 179 -45.88 -20.67 -15.71
N ARG A 180 -47.04 -21.34 -15.49
CA ARG A 180 -47.91 -22.13 -16.41
C ARG A 180 -47.36 -23.52 -16.73
N GLY A 181 -48.04 -24.64 -16.48
CA GLY A 181 -49.44 -24.92 -16.20
C GLY A 181 -50.03 -25.72 -17.35
N THR A 182 -50.31 -27.02 -17.16
CA THR A 182 -51.38 -27.76 -17.87
C THR A 182 -51.78 -29.04 -17.11
N SER A 183 -53.08 -29.12 -16.89
CA SER A 183 -53.97 -30.26 -16.56
C SER A 183 -53.64 -31.60 -17.22
N GLY A 184 -53.97 -32.72 -16.55
CA GLY A 184 -54.21 -33.99 -17.24
C GLY A 184 -54.28 -35.25 -16.38
N LYS A 185 -55.47 -35.50 -15.80
CA LYS A 185 -56.06 -36.80 -15.38
C LYS A 185 -55.37 -37.65 -14.30
#